data_AF-A0A9D3X143-F1
#
_entry.id   AF-A0A9D3X143-F1
#
_cell.length_a   1.000
_cell.length_b   1.000
_cell.length_c   1.000
_cell.angle_alpha   90.00
_cell.angle_beta   90.00
_cell.angle_gamma   90.00
#
_symmetry.space_group_name_H-M   'P 1'
#
loop_
_entity.id
_entity.type
_entity.pdbx_description
1 polymer ?
#
loop_
_entity_poly.entity_id
_entity_poly.type
_entity_poly.pdbx_seq_one_letter_code
_entity_poly.pdbx_strand_id
1 'polypeptide(L)'
;MEQIPEEEGSEQGPEEPESQPGPACLAWSPLEVAEWVRQLGFPQYEECFTANCITGRKLIHVNCSNLPQMGITDFDHMKEISWHVRELLGIEEPLWSRSIALPYRDNLGLFLEHKAPTGAKADALTFSQFVQEAGLEPYATIPPL
;
A
#
# COMPACT_ATOMS: atom_id res chain seq x y z
N MET A 1 -20.52 -2.86 63.36
CA MET A 1 -19.69 -1.75 62.87
C MET A 1 -18.57 -2.43 62.11
N GLU A 2 -18.79 -2.70 60.83
CA GLU A 2 -17.70 -3.14 59.95
C GLU A 2 -17.99 -2.55 58.58
N GLN A 3 -16.96 -1.88 58.09
CA GLN A 3 -17.01 -0.80 57.14
C GLN A 3 -16.99 -1.36 55.72
N ILE A 4 -17.82 -0.76 54.88
CA ILE A 4 -17.64 -0.77 53.43
C ILE A 4 -16.35 0.00 53.12
N PRO A 5 -15.57 -0.41 52.11
CA PRO A 5 -15.10 0.60 51.18
C PRO A 5 -15.52 0.28 49.74
N GLU A 6 -16.00 1.35 49.11
CA GLU A 6 -16.19 1.56 47.69
C GLU A 6 -14.82 1.63 46.97
N GLU A 7 -14.85 1.99 45.69
CA GLU A 7 -13.74 2.20 44.74
C GLU A 7 -13.38 0.96 43.89
N GLU A 8 -13.31 1.00 42.57
CA GLU A 8 -13.53 2.07 41.60
C GLU A 8 -13.80 1.39 40.24
N GLY A 9 -14.80 1.90 39.51
CA GLY A 9 -15.04 1.48 38.15
C GLY A 9 -13.91 1.97 37.25
N SER A 10 -13.05 1.06 36.79
CA SER A 10 -12.27 1.31 35.58
C SER A 10 -13.20 1.19 34.39
N GLU A 11 -13.80 2.31 34.00
CA GLU A 11 -14.33 2.51 32.65
C GLU A 11 -13.18 2.32 31.66
N GLN A 12 -13.04 1.10 31.15
CA GLN A 12 -12.27 0.84 29.95
C GLN A 12 -13.04 1.52 28.81
N GLY A 13 -12.55 2.71 28.42
CA GLY A 13 -13.00 3.40 27.23
C GLY A 13 -12.93 2.47 26.01
N PRO A 14 -13.77 2.67 24.99
CA PRO A 14 -13.84 1.77 23.86
C PRO A 14 -12.47 1.73 23.19
N GLU A 15 -11.88 0.53 23.14
CA GLU A 15 -10.70 0.23 22.34
C GLU A 15 -11.00 0.68 20.91
N GLU A 16 -10.33 1.75 20.47
CA GLU A 16 -10.41 2.21 19.09
C GLU A 16 -10.06 1.03 18.17
N PRO A 17 -10.90 0.71 17.17
CA PRO A 17 -10.68 -0.45 16.33
C PRO A 17 -9.34 -0.27 15.63
N GLU A 18 -8.46 -1.25 15.87
CA GLU A 18 -7.09 -1.31 15.39
C GLU A 18 -7.01 -0.85 13.94
N SER A 19 -6.55 0.40 13.77
CA SER A 19 -6.20 0.94 12.46
C SER A 19 -5.06 0.08 11.94
N GLN A 20 -5.38 -0.90 11.08
CA GLN A 20 -4.36 -1.73 10.46
C GLN A 20 -3.31 -0.80 9.85
N PRO A 21 -2.07 -0.78 10.36
CA PRO A 21 -1.02 0.02 9.77
C PRO A 21 -0.87 -0.52 8.35
N GLY A 22 -1.09 0.33 7.35
CA GLY A 22 -0.78 -0.04 5.97
C GLY A 22 0.69 -0.50 5.88
N PRO A 23 1.09 -1.11 4.76
CA PRO A 23 2.45 -1.59 4.58
C PRO A 23 3.46 -0.54 5.07
N ALA A 24 4.44 -0.95 5.90
CA ALA A 24 5.39 -0.02 6.52
C ALA A 24 6.11 0.88 5.48
N CYS A 25 6.18 0.40 4.24
CA CYS A 25 6.70 1.16 3.11
C CYS A 25 5.92 2.43 2.80
N LEU A 26 4.63 2.57 3.15
CA LEU A 26 3.86 3.79 2.89
C LEU A 26 4.40 5.04 3.62
N ALA A 27 5.16 4.86 4.70
CA ALA A 27 5.80 5.95 5.41
C ALA A 27 7.16 6.35 4.82
N TRP A 28 7.69 5.58 3.86
CA TRP A 28 9.02 5.80 3.31
C TRP A 28 9.12 7.13 2.57
N SER A 29 10.17 7.86 2.93
CA SER A 29 10.69 8.99 2.18
C SER A 29 11.30 8.56 0.84
N PRO A 30 11.53 9.50 -0.11
CA PRO A 30 12.19 9.15 -1.37
C PRO A 30 13.59 8.56 -1.20
N LEU A 31 14.29 8.91 -0.11
CA LEU A 31 15.61 8.36 0.20
C LEU A 31 15.52 6.89 0.63
N GLU A 32 14.54 6.55 1.47
CA GLU A 32 14.31 5.17 1.90
C GLU A 32 13.87 4.29 0.73
N VAL A 33 13.04 4.82 -0.18
CA VAL A 33 12.69 4.11 -1.42
C VAL A 33 13.92 3.86 -2.29
N ALA A 34 14.81 4.85 -2.45
CA ALA A 34 16.02 4.68 -3.23
C ALA A 34 16.98 3.65 -2.60
N GLU A 35 17.17 3.69 -1.28
CA GLU A 35 17.98 2.69 -0.57
C GLU A 35 17.38 1.28 -0.72
N TRP A 36 16.05 1.15 -0.72
CA TRP A 36 15.40 -0.13 -1.04
C TRP A 36 15.74 -0.60 -2.46
N VAL A 37 15.65 0.26 -3.48
CA VAL A 37 16.03 -0.07 -4.86
C VAL A 37 17.51 -0.46 -4.97
N ARG A 38 18.38 0.19 -4.20
CA ARG A 38 19.79 -0.17 -4.09
C ARG A 38 19.97 -1.60 -3.56
N GLN A 39 19.23 -1.95 -2.51
CA GLN A 39 19.26 -3.28 -1.89
C GLN A 39 18.70 -4.39 -2.80
N LEU A 40 17.78 -4.04 -3.72
CA LEU A 40 17.33 -4.94 -4.78
C LEU A 40 18.41 -5.26 -5.83
N GLY A 41 19.55 -4.57 -5.79
CA GLY A 41 20.63 -4.75 -6.76
C GLY A 41 20.60 -3.75 -7.92
N PHE A 42 19.85 -2.65 -7.80
CA PHE A 42 19.75 -1.60 -8.82
C PHE A 42 20.27 -0.23 -8.35
N PRO A 43 21.51 -0.12 -7.83
CA PRO A 43 22.07 1.16 -7.35
C PRO A 43 22.07 2.26 -8.42
N GLN A 44 22.18 1.89 -9.69
CA GLN A 44 22.14 2.83 -10.82
C GLN A 44 20.81 3.59 -10.95
N TYR A 45 19.73 3.13 -10.31
CA TYR A 45 18.41 3.75 -10.40
C TYR A 45 18.03 4.55 -9.14
N GLU A 46 18.88 4.63 -8.12
CA GLU A 46 18.60 5.43 -6.91
C GLU A 46 18.25 6.88 -7.24
N GLU A 47 19.02 7.49 -8.15
CA GLU A 47 18.79 8.87 -8.59
C GLU A 47 17.45 9.00 -9.35
N CYS A 48 17.04 7.98 -10.11
CA CYS A 48 15.74 7.97 -10.78
C CYS A 48 14.59 8.07 -9.77
N PHE A 49 14.65 7.37 -8.64
CA PHE A 49 13.60 7.40 -7.63
C PHE A 49 13.62 8.68 -6.79
N THR A 50 14.80 9.16 -6.41
CA THR A 50 14.95 10.40 -5.62
C THR A 50 14.59 11.65 -6.43
N ALA A 51 15.10 11.79 -7.66
CA ALA A 51 14.85 12.96 -8.51
C ALA A 51 13.38 13.10 -8.92
N ASN A 52 12.66 11.98 -9.04
CA ASN A 52 11.22 11.96 -9.32
C ASN A 52 10.35 12.02 -8.05
N CYS A 53 10.95 12.18 -6.87
CA CYS A 53 10.27 12.26 -5.57
C CYS A 53 9.29 11.10 -5.35
N ILE A 54 9.73 9.87 -5.65
CA ILE A 54 8.92 8.66 -5.43
C ILE A 54 8.96 8.30 -3.95
N THR A 55 7.89 8.63 -3.24
CA THR A 55 7.68 8.22 -1.86
C THR A 55 7.09 6.81 -1.82
N GLY A 56 7.10 6.19 -0.65
CA GLY A 56 6.50 4.87 -0.45
C GLY A 56 5.04 4.77 -0.90
N ARG A 57 4.26 5.83 -0.66
CA ARG A 57 2.87 5.93 -1.14
C ARG A 57 2.74 5.96 -2.67
N LYS A 58 3.76 6.45 -3.38
CA LYS A 58 3.79 6.51 -4.84
C LYS A 58 4.26 5.21 -5.48
N LEU A 59 4.76 4.24 -4.72
CA LEU A 59 5.17 2.92 -5.24
C LEU A 59 4.03 2.20 -5.96
N ILE A 60 2.78 2.44 -5.56
CA ILE A 60 1.59 1.90 -6.24
C ILE A 60 1.48 2.34 -7.72
N HIS A 61 2.15 3.44 -8.07
CA HIS A 61 2.30 3.97 -9.41
C HIS A 61 3.65 3.63 -10.02
N VAL A 62 4.41 2.64 -9.54
CA VAL A 62 5.64 2.18 -10.18
C VAL A 62 5.35 0.86 -10.90
N ASN A 63 5.33 0.90 -12.23
CA ASN A 63 5.06 -0.24 -13.10
C ASN A 63 5.79 -0.13 -14.44
N CYS A 64 5.80 -1.19 -15.23
CA CYS A 64 6.50 -1.24 -16.52
C CYS A 64 6.09 -0.14 -17.53
N SER A 65 4.92 0.49 -17.37
CA SER A 65 4.46 1.58 -18.25
C SER A 65 4.98 2.96 -17.85
N ASN A 66 5.36 3.16 -16.59
CA ASN A 66 5.82 4.46 -16.07
C ASN A 66 7.32 4.53 -15.74
N LEU A 67 7.96 3.39 -15.47
CA LEU A 67 9.41 3.30 -15.26
C LEU A 67 10.24 3.98 -16.38
N PRO A 68 9.86 3.88 -17.68
CA PRO A 68 10.56 4.60 -18.74
C PRO A 68 10.55 6.12 -18.59
N GLN A 69 9.48 6.68 -18.03
CA GLN A 69 9.34 8.14 -17.81
C GLN A 69 10.29 8.64 -16.72
N MET A 70 10.74 7.75 -15.82
CA MET A 70 11.70 8.05 -14.77
C MET A 70 13.16 7.78 -15.19
N GLY A 71 13.39 7.27 -16.40
CA GLY A 71 14.73 6.94 -16.92
C GLY A 71 15.12 5.46 -16.83
N ILE A 72 14.19 4.58 -16.43
CA ILE A 72 14.43 3.13 -16.35
C ILE A 72 13.83 2.48 -17.60
N THR A 73 14.68 2.16 -18.58
CA THR A 73 14.26 1.69 -19.91
C THR A 73 14.64 0.25 -20.22
N ASP A 74 15.48 -0.38 -19.39
CA ASP A 74 15.83 -1.78 -19.53
C ASP A 74 14.64 -2.67 -19.16
N PHE A 75 14.19 -3.52 -20.08
CA PHE A 75 12.96 -4.29 -19.92
C PHE A 75 13.04 -5.33 -18.81
N ASP A 76 14.19 -5.96 -18.61
CA ASP A 76 14.33 -6.97 -17.58
C ASP A 76 14.41 -6.32 -16.20
N HIS A 77 15.10 -5.19 -16.07
CA HIS A 77 15.06 -4.39 -14.84
C HIS A 77 13.65 -3.88 -14.53
N MET A 78 12.89 -3.47 -15.55
CA MET A 78 11.50 -3.02 -15.36
C MET A 78 10.61 -4.12 -14.80
N LYS A 79 10.77 -5.36 -15.26
CA LYS A 79 10.02 -6.51 -14.73
C LYS A 79 10.36 -6.77 -13.27
N GLU A 80 11.65 -6.88 -12.96
CA GLU A 80 12.14 -7.19 -11.60
C GLU A 80 11.69 -6.13 -10.61
N ILE A 81 11.90 -4.84 -10.92
CA ILE A 81 11.45 -3.73 -10.07
C ILE A 81 9.93 -3.76 -9.90
N SER A 82 9.17 -3.91 -11.00
CA SER A 82 7.71 -3.95 -10.91
C SER A 82 7.20 -5.14 -10.10
N TRP A 83 7.89 -6.29 -10.15
CA TRP A 83 7.57 -7.47 -9.37
C TRP A 83 7.80 -7.23 -7.88
N HIS A 84 8.99 -6.72 -7.51
CA HIS A 84 9.30 -6.38 -6.12
C HIS A 84 8.39 -5.29 -5.54
N VAL A 85 7.95 -4.32 -6.36
CA VAL A 85 6.93 -3.34 -5.93
C VAL A 85 5.62 -4.04 -5.55
N ARG A 86 5.17 -5.03 -6.35
CA ARG A 86 3.93 -5.76 -6.04
C ARG A 86 4.08 -6.57 -4.76
N GLU A 87 5.20 -7.26 -4.61
CA GLU A 87 5.53 -8.01 -3.40
C GLU A 87 5.55 -7.11 -2.16
N LEU A 88 6.22 -5.96 -2.24
CA LEU A 88 6.34 -5.00 -1.14
C LEU A 88 4.99 -4.41 -0.70
N LEU A 89 4.08 -4.19 -1.66
CA LEU A 89 2.75 -3.64 -1.39
C LEU A 89 1.72 -4.74 -1.06
N GLY A 90 2.05 -6.00 -1.27
CA GLY A 90 1.12 -7.12 -1.10
C GLY A 90 -0.03 -7.12 -2.13
N ILE A 91 0.16 -6.48 -3.29
CA ILE A 91 -0.87 -6.39 -4.32
C ILE A 91 -0.72 -7.53 -5.34
N GLU A 92 -1.85 -7.95 -5.90
CA GLU A 92 -1.86 -9.03 -6.88
C GLU A 92 -1.33 -8.56 -8.24
N GLU A 93 -0.64 -9.47 -8.94
CA GLU A 93 -0.36 -9.26 -10.36
C GLU A 93 -1.66 -9.44 -11.17
N PRO A 94 -2.07 -8.45 -11.99
CA PRO A 94 -3.24 -8.62 -12.83
C PRO A 94 -2.97 -9.72 -13.86
N LEU A 95 -3.66 -10.86 -13.70
CA LEU A 95 -3.60 -11.96 -14.64
C LEU A 95 -4.19 -11.54 -15.99
N TRP A 96 -3.57 -12.00 -17.08
CA TRP A 96 -4.09 -11.78 -18.44
C TRP A 96 -5.49 -12.37 -18.66
N SER A 97 -5.87 -13.36 -17.85
CA SER A 97 -7.17 -14.03 -17.86
C SER A 97 -8.21 -13.37 -16.93
N ARG A 98 -7.87 -12.24 -16.29
CA ARG A 98 -8.80 -11.50 -15.41
C ARG A 98 -9.98 -11.00 -16.24
N SER A 99 -11.19 -11.15 -15.68
CA SER A 99 -12.41 -10.67 -16.34
C SER A 99 -12.39 -9.14 -16.45
N ILE A 100 -12.78 -8.62 -17.62
CA ILE A 100 -12.95 -7.18 -17.86
C ILE A 100 -14.09 -6.54 -17.05
N ALA A 101 -14.96 -7.36 -16.45
CA ALA A 101 -16.02 -6.89 -15.56
C ALA A 101 -15.52 -6.58 -14.14
N LEU A 102 -14.33 -7.08 -13.78
CA LEU A 102 -13.70 -6.75 -12.51
C LEU A 102 -12.96 -5.41 -12.61
N PRO A 103 -12.76 -4.70 -11.48
CA PRO A 103 -11.86 -3.56 -11.46
C PRO A 103 -10.46 -3.93 -11.96
N TYR A 104 -9.72 -2.95 -12.48
CA TYR A 104 -8.39 -3.15 -13.07
C TYR A 104 -7.30 -3.55 -12.05
N ARG A 105 -7.58 -3.40 -10.75
CA ARG A 105 -6.75 -3.85 -9.62
C ARG A 105 -7.59 -4.58 -8.59
N ASP A 106 -6.92 -5.32 -7.72
CA ASP A 106 -7.48 -5.87 -6.49
C ASP A 106 -7.90 -4.75 -5.51
N ASN A 107 -8.69 -5.10 -4.49
CA ASN A 107 -9.22 -4.13 -3.54
C ASN A 107 -8.09 -3.38 -2.81
N LEU A 108 -7.00 -4.06 -2.47
CA LEU A 108 -5.84 -3.45 -1.83
C LEU A 108 -5.13 -2.49 -2.79
N GLY A 109 -4.89 -2.91 -4.04
CA GLY A 109 -4.36 -2.02 -5.07
C GLY A 109 -5.18 -0.74 -5.26
N LEU A 110 -6.51 -0.84 -5.34
CA LEU A 110 -7.40 0.32 -5.46
C LEU A 110 -7.37 1.24 -4.23
N PHE A 111 -7.33 0.65 -3.04
CA PHE A 111 -7.19 1.39 -1.78
C PHE A 111 -5.86 2.17 -1.74
N LEU A 112 -4.76 1.51 -2.08
CA LEU A 112 -3.43 2.13 -2.08
C LEU A 112 -3.32 3.26 -3.09
N GLU A 113 -4.01 3.18 -4.23
CA GLU A 113 -4.11 4.30 -5.18
C GLU A 113 -4.86 5.50 -4.58
N HIS A 114 -5.95 5.27 -3.85
CA HIS A 114 -6.68 6.33 -3.17
C HIS A 114 -5.89 6.91 -1.98
N LYS A 115 -5.01 6.12 -1.37
CA LYS A 115 -4.13 6.53 -0.28
C LYS A 115 -2.83 7.20 -0.76
N ALA A 116 -2.51 7.11 -2.06
CA ALA A 116 -1.27 7.63 -2.63
C ALA A 116 -1.10 9.16 -2.47
N PRO A 117 -2.14 9.99 -2.73
CA PRO A 117 -2.05 11.43 -2.53
C PRO A 117 -1.84 11.80 -1.05
N THR A 118 -1.17 12.91 -0.80
CA THR A 118 -1.04 13.46 0.55
C THR A 118 -2.23 14.37 0.86
N GLY A 119 -2.76 14.28 2.08
CA GLY A 119 -3.82 15.16 2.56
C GLY A 119 -4.68 14.48 3.62
N ALA A 120 -5.31 15.28 4.49
CA ALA A 120 -6.03 14.79 5.67
C ALA A 120 -7.04 13.68 5.36
N LYS A 121 -7.72 13.75 4.20
CA LYS A 121 -8.65 12.71 3.75
C LYS A 121 -7.97 11.38 3.43
N ALA A 122 -6.89 11.41 2.64
CA ALA A 122 -6.14 10.21 2.25
C ALA A 122 -5.38 9.62 3.45
N ASP A 123 -4.89 10.47 4.35
CA ASP A 123 -4.23 10.07 5.58
C ASP A 123 -5.18 9.29 6.50
N ALA A 124 -6.39 9.82 6.70
CA ALA A 124 -7.43 9.20 7.52
C ALA A 124 -8.10 7.98 6.86
N LEU A 125 -7.94 7.78 5.55
CA LEU A 125 -8.58 6.69 4.83
C LEU A 125 -8.06 5.33 5.32
N THR A 126 -8.98 4.52 5.85
CA THR A 126 -8.72 3.13 6.24
C THR A 126 -9.22 2.16 5.17
N PHE A 127 -8.65 0.95 5.14
CA PHE A 127 -9.06 -0.07 4.16
C PHE A 127 -10.54 -0.44 4.31
N SER A 128 -11.01 -0.63 5.55
CA SER A 128 -12.41 -0.98 5.84
C SER A 128 -13.41 0.08 5.36
N GLN A 129 -13.09 1.37 5.58
CA GLN A 129 -13.90 2.48 5.07
C GLN A 129 -13.93 2.48 3.54
N PHE A 130 -12.77 2.29 2.90
CA PHE A 130 -12.68 2.24 1.44
C PHE A 130 -13.54 1.11 0.85
N VAL A 131 -13.46 -0.10 1.40
CA VAL A 131 -14.25 -1.26 0.95
C VAL A 131 -15.75 -1.00 1.11
N GLN A 132 -16.17 -0.42 2.24
CA GLN A 132 -17.56 -0.08 2.50
C GLN A 132 -18.10 1.01 1.56
N GLU A 133 -17.34 2.08 1.33
CA GLU A 133 -17.74 3.19 0.45
C GLU A 133 -17.77 2.78 -1.02
N ALA A 134 -16.82 1.94 -1.45
CA ALA A 134 -16.73 1.45 -2.81
C ALA A 134 -17.73 0.32 -3.11
N GLY A 135 -18.43 -0.20 -2.09
CA GLY A 135 -19.34 -1.34 -2.22
C GLY A 135 -18.63 -2.61 -2.69
N LEU A 136 -17.37 -2.79 -2.29
CA LEU A 136 -16.55 -3.93 -2.67
C LEU A 136 -16.76 -5.07 -1.68
N GLU A 137 -16.76 -6.31 -2.15
CA GLU A 137 -16.74 -7.46 -1.27
C GLU A 137 -15.35 -7.58 -0.61
N PRO A 138 -15.24 -7.72 0.72
CA PRO A 138 -13.98 -7.64 1.46
C PRO A 138 -12.99 -8.76 1.15
N TYR A 139 -13.43 -9.84 0.51
CA TYR A 139 -12.62 -11.01 0.15
C TYR A 139 -12.98 -11.48 -1.26
N ALA A 140 -12.47 -10.77 -2.28
CA ALA A 140 -12.43 -11.30 -3.63
C ALA A 140 -11.29 -12.32 -3.75
N THR A 141 -11.29 -13.37 -2.92
CA THR A 141 -10.42 -14.52 -3.15
C THR A 141 -10.92 -15.22 -4.39
N ILE A 142 -10.12 -15.16 -5.45
CA ILE A 142 -10.28 -16.06 -6.58
C ILE A 142 -10.24 -17.49 -6.01
N PRO A 143 -11.27 -18.34 -6.23
CA PRO A 143 -11.22 -19.71 -5.76
C PRO A 143 -9.99 -20.40 -6.39
N PRO A 144 -9.23 -21.21 -5.62
CA PRO A 144 -8.12 -21.96 -6.19
C PRO A 144 -8.67 -22.91 -7.26
N LEU A 145 -7.98 -22.96 -8.40
CA LEU A 145 -8.25 -23.88 -9.51
C LEU A 145 -8.05 -25.34 -9.10
#